data_AF-A0A806THK7-F1
#
_entry.id   AF-A0A806THK7-F1
#
_cell.length_a   1.000
_cell.length_b   1.000
_cell.length_c   1.000
_cell.angle_alpha   90.00
_cell.angle_beta   90.00
_cell.angle_gamma   90.00
#
_symmetry.space_group_name_H-M   'P 1'
#
loop_
_entity.id
_entity.type
_entity.pdbx_description
1 polymer ?
#
loop_
_entity_poly.entity_id
_entity_poly.type
_entity_poly.pdbx_seq_one_letter_code
_entity_poly.pdbx_strand_id
1 'polypeptide(L)'
;MDINKADFWTIIKFGNLEEFLKKLKIENKCIEEVINLVDKNGISLLEKSLISRKFDIAKFLLENNAKVNIVSNEGCNELHYVAANINYVGAVDLAYKLVEMGVDLNLKDKKFSNSAILSLCQEVLKERTRDGNELILHCLEKHPDFNDSNKFGYSLKRIIEERGTEDMKKVMEAVS
;
A
#
# COMPACT_ATOMS: atom_id res chain seq x y z
N MET A 1 13.81 1.04 -23.04
CA MET A 1 12.73 0.06 -23.29
C MET A 1 11.98 0.48 -24.55
N ASP A 2 11.55 -0.44 -25.41
CA ASP A 2 10.71 -0.09 -26.57
C ASP A 2 9.25 0.06 -26.12
N ILE A 3 8.81 1.31 -25.95
CA ILE A 3 7.49 1.66 -25.42
C ILE A 3 6.36 1.15 -26.32
N ASN A 4 6.59 1.00 -27.63
CA ASN A 4 5.56 0.52 -28.56
C ASN A 4 5.19 -0.94 -28.28
N LYS A 5 6.15 -1.74 -27.81
CA LYS A 5 5.97 -3.17 -27.53
C LYS A 5 5.70 -3.47 -26.06
N ALA A 6 6.12 -2.59 -25.14
CA ALA A 6 5.91 -2.78 -23.72
C ALA A 6 4.44 -2.57 -23.33
N ASP A 7 3.93 -3.39 -22.39
CA ASP A 7 2.64 -3.15 -21.73
C ASP A 7 2.79 -2.18 -20.53
N PHE A 8 1.67 -1.74 -19.96
CA PHE A 8 1.69 -0.81 -18.83
C PHE A 8 2.45 -1.36 -17.61
N TRP A 9 2.35 -2.67 -17.32
CA TRP A 9 3.05 -3.29 -16.19
C TRP A 9 4.58 -3.31 -16.37
N THR A 10 5.05 -3.55 -17.60
CA THR A 10 6.47 -3.48 -17.95
C THR A 10 6.98 -2.06 -17.81
N ILE A 11 6.18 -1.07 -18.23
CA ILE A 11 6.53 0.34 -18.09
C ILE A 11 6.59 0.77 -16.63
N ILE A 12 5.62 0.37 -15.81
CA ILE A 12 5.69 0.62 -14.37
C ILE A 12 6.92 -0.06 -13.77
N LYS A 13 7.24 -1.30 -14.18
CA LYS A 13 8.37 -2.01 -13.60
C LYS A 13 9.72 -1.37 -13.92
N PHE A 14 9.93 -0.91 -15.15
CA PHE A 14 11.26 -0.51 -15.64
C PHE A 14 11.38 0.95 -16.07
N GLY A 15 10.26 1.61 -16.30
CA GLY A 15 10.17 2.97 -16.84
C GLY A 15 9.87 4.05 -15.81
N ASN A 16 9.23 5.12 -16.24
CA ASN A 16 8.84 6.26 -15.40
C ASN A 16 7.47 6.83 -15.83
N LEU A 17 6.97 7.84 -15.12
CA LEU A 17 5.69 8.47 -15.42
C LEU A 17 5.60 9.04 -16.85
N GLU A 18 6.67 9.63 -17.39
CA GLU A 18 6.68 10.14 -18.76
C GLU A 18 6.43 9.01 -19.78
N GLU A 19 7.11 7.88 -19.61
CA GLU A 19 6.92 6.71 -20.48
C GLU A 19 5.52 6.10 -20.33
N PHE A 20 4.95 6.11 -19.12
CA PHE A 20 3.58 5.67 -18.86
C PHE A 20 2.56 6.56 -19.59
N LEU A 21 2.70 7.88 -19.48
CA LEU A 21 1.85 8.85 -20.18
C LEU A 21 2.03 8.78 -21.70
N LYS A 22 3.26 8.54 -22.17
CA LYS A 22 3.54 8.32 -23.59
C LYS A 22 2.86 7.06 -24.10
N LYS A 23 2.81 5.99 -23.30
CA LYS A 23 2.11 4.75 -23.65
C LYS A 23 0.60 4.97 -23.81
N LEU A 24 -0.04 5.73 -22.90
CA LEU A 24 -1.45 6.12 -23.04
C LEU A 24 -1.71 6.79 -24.40
N LYS A 25 -0.84 7.75 -24.78
CA LYS A 25 -0.94 8.46 -26.06
C LYS A 25 -0.75 7.53 -27.26
N ILE A 26 0.24 6.63 -27.21
CA ILE A 26 0.51 5.67 -28.30
C ILE A 26 -0.67 4.72 -28.51
N GLU A 27 -1.29 4.24 -27.42
CA GLU A 27 -2.47 3.36 -27.51
C GLU A 27 -3.79 4.12 -27.71
N ASN A 28 -3.76 5.45 -27.78
CA ASN A 28 -4.94 6.31 -27.84
C ASN A 28 -5.98 5.98 -26.74
N LYS A 29 -5.51 5.79 -25.51
CA LYS A 29 -6.33 5.48 -24.33
C LYS A 29 -6.37 6.64 -23.35
N CYS A 30 -7.53 6.88 -22.77
CA CYS A 30 -7.70 7.72 -21.59
C CYS A 30 -7.27 6.97 -20.32
N ILE A 31 -6.96 7.71 -19.24
CA ILE A 31 -6.50 7.09 -18.00
C ILE A 31 -7.59 6.22 -17.36
N GLU A 32 -8.85 6.66 -17.44
CA GLU A 32 -10.03 5.98 -16.90
C GLU A 32 -10.24 4.57 -17.47
N GLU A 33 -9.80 4.34 -18.71
CA GLU A 33 -9.89 3.03 -19.38
C GLU A 33 -8.86 2.03 -18.84
N VAL A 34 -7.76 2.50 -18.26
CA VAL A 34 -6.64 1.63 -17.85
C VAL A 34 -6.41 1.60 -16.34
N ILE A 35 -6.85 2.62 -15.62
CA ILE A 35 -6.42 2.91 -14.24
C ILE A 35 -6.65 1.76 -13.25
N ASN A 36 -7.70 0.96 -13.47
CA ASN A 36 -8.09 -0.15 -12.62
C ASN A 36 -7.83 -1.53 -13.26
N LEU A 37 -7.03 -1.60 -14.34
CA LEU A 37 -6.64 -2.87 -14.93
C LEU A 37 -5.78 -3.67 -13.95
N VAL A 38 -5.96 -4.99 -13.98
CA VAL A 38 -5.18 -5.96 -13.20
C VAL A 38 -4.44 -6.92 -14.13
N ASP A 39 -3.25 -7.36 -13.73
CA ASP A 39 -2.53 -8.41 -14.45
C ASP A 39 -3.08 -9.81 -14.12
N LYS A 40 -2.46 -10.84 -14.68
CA LYS A 40 -2.82 -12.25 -14.44
C LYS A 40 -2.74 -12.70 -12.97
N ASN A 41 -2.05 -11.95 -12.11
CA ASN A 41 -1.95 -12.21 -10.69
C ASN A 41 -2.94 -11.37 -9.88
N GLY A 42 -3.87 -10.68 -10.53
CA GLY A 42 -4.80 -9.76 -9.88
C GLY A 42 -4.14 -8.46 -9.42
N ILE A 43 -2.92 -8.14 -9.89
CA ILE A 43 -2.17 -6.95 -9.44
C ILE A 43 -2.58 -5.74 -10.28
N SER A 44 -3.13 -4.72 -9.63
CA SER A 44 -3.51 -3.46 -10.27
C SER A 44 -2.29 -2.63 -10.71
N LEU A 45 -2.50 -1.64 -11.58
CA LEU A 45 -1.44 -0.68 -11.93
C LEU A 45 -0.95 0.08 -10.69
N LEU A 46 -1.84 0.41 -9.75
CA LEU A 46 -1.49 1.07 -8.50
C LEU A 46 -0.58 0.18 -7.64
N GLU A 47 -1.00 -1.05 -7.38
CA GLU A 47 -0.20 -2.02 -6.62
C GLU A 47 1.15 -2.30 -7.30
N LYS A 48 1.17 -2.43 -8.64
CA LYS A 48 2.41 -2.61 -9.38
C LYS A 48 3.38 -1.44 -9.18
N SER A 49 2.84 -0.23 -9.09
CA SER A 49 3.62 1.00 -8.88
C SER A 49 4.22 1.04 -7.48
N LEU A 50 3.47 0.59 -6.46
CA LEU A 50 3.97 0.44 -5.07
C LEU A 50 5.08 -0.61 -4.97
N ILE A 51 4.88 -1.79 -5.59
CA ILE A 51 5.88 -2.87 -5.62
C ILE A 51 7.18 -2.41 -6.31
N SER A 52 7.05 -1.64 -7.40
CA SER A 52 8.18 -1.22 -8.23
C SER A 52 8.81 0.10 -7.79
N ARG A 53 8.33 0.67 -6.66
CA ARG A 53 8.73 2.00 -6.14
C ARG A 53 8.59 3.13 -7.15
N LYS A 54 7.55 3.06 -8.01
CA LYS A 54 7.16 4.14 -8.91
C LYS A 54 6.11 5.02 -8.24
N PHE A 55 6.54 5.73 -7.20
CA PHE A 55 5.64 6.52 -6.37
C PHE A 55 5.07 7.73 -7.11
N ASP A 56 5.77 8.24 -8.10
CA ASP A 56 5.27 9.23 -9.06
C ASP A 56 4.06 8.70 -9.85
N ILE A 57 4.16 7.47 -10.37
CA ILE A 57 3.05 6.82 -11.06
C ILE A 57 1.92 6.49 -10.08
N ALA A 58 2.23 5.93 -8.90
CA ALA A 58 1.21 5.64 -7.88
C ALA A 58 0.44 6.90 -7.49
N LYS A 59 1.13 8.02 -7.26
CA LYS A 59 0.51 9.31 -6.95
C LYS A 59 -0.39 9.79 -8.09
N PHE A 60 0.10 9.76 -9.33
CA PHE A 60 -0.70 10.10 -10.51
C PHE A 60 -1.97 9.24 -10.61
N LEU A 61 -1.88 7.93 -10.37
CA LEU A 61 -3.04 7.03 -10.38
C LEU A 61 -4.04 7.39 -9.27
N LEU A 62 -3.59 7.66 -8.04
CA LEU A 62 -4.48 8.06 -6.94
C LEU A 62 -5.16 9.42 -7.21
N GLU A 63 -4.44 10.39 -7.77
CA GLU A 63 -4.98 11.69 -8.17
C GLU A 63 -6.05 11.57 -9.28
N ASN A 64 -6.00 10.51 -10.09
CA ASN A 64 -7.00 10.18 -11.10
C ASN A 64 -8.05 9.17 -10.61
N ASN A 65 -8.22 9.03 -9.29
CA ASN A 65 -9.24 8.18 -8.66
C ASN A 65 -9.08 6.69 -8.96
N ALA A 66 -7.85 6.17 -8.97
CA ALA A 66 -7.62 4.73 -8.93
C ALA A 66 -8.36 4.11 -7.74
N LYS A 67 -9.04 2.98 -7.98
CA LYS A 67 -9.72 2.25 -6.91
C LYS A 67 -8.68 1.66 -5.96
N VAL A 68 -9.00 1.69 -4.66
CA VAL A 68 -8.30 0.94 -3.63
C VAL A 68 -9.08 -0.34 -3.30
N ASN A 69 -8.49 -1.25 -2.53
CA ASN A 69 -9.05 -2.56 -2.17
C ASN A 69 -9.21 -3.49 -3.37
N ILE A 70 -8.39 -3.34 -4.41
CA ILE A 70 -8.19 -4.42 -5.37
C ILE A 70 -7.35 -5.48 -4.64
N VAL A 71 -7.83 -6.72 -4.64
CA VAL A 71 -7.16 -7.82 -3.92
C VAL A 71 -6.47 -8.72 -4.92
N SER A 72 -5.16 -8.85 -4.77
CA SER A 72 -4.34 -9.72 -5.60
C SER A 72 -4.61 -11.21 -5.34
N ASN A 73 -4.09 -12.08 -6.21
CA ASN A 73 -4.17 -13.53 -6.03
C ASN A 73 -3.46 -14.01 -4.74
N GLU A 74 -2.56 -13.21 -4.16
CA GLU A 74 -1.91 -13.48 -2.87
C GLU A 74 -2.72 -12.98 -1.65
N GLY A 75 -3.92 -12.42 -1.88
CA GLY A 75 -4.74 -11.84 -0.83
C GLY A 75 -4.24 -10.50 -0.29
N CYS A 76 -3.36 -9.83 -1.04
CA CYS A 76 -2.82 -8.52 -0.64
C CYS A 76 -3.64 -7.39 -1.27
N ASN A 77 -3.65 -6.25 -0.59
CA ASN A 77 -4.09 -4.95 -1.11
C ASN A 77 -2.90 -3.96 -1.17
N GLU A 78 -3.20 -2.69 -1.46
CA GLU A 78 -2.20 -1.64 -1.63
C GLU A 78 -1.34 -1.43 -0.37
N LEU A 79 -1.93 -1.54 0.83
CA LEU A 79 -1.22 -1.30 2.07
C LEU A 79 -0.21 -2.42 2.39
N HIS A 80 -0.50 -3.68 2.04
CA HIS A 80 0.49 -4.76 2.09
C HIS A 80 1.70 -4.47 1.20
N TYR A 81 1.46 -3.96 -0.01
CA TYR A 81 2.53 -3.72 -0.98
C TYR A 81 3.37 -2.48 -0.67
N VAL A 82 2.76 -1.39 -0.19
CA VAL A 82 3.52 -0.20 0.22
C VAL A 82 4.34 -0.45 1.48
N ALA A 83 3.87 -1.31 2.40
CA ALA A 83 4.58 -1.64 3.65
C ALA A 83 6.03 -2.09 3.39
N ALA A 84 6.25 -2.98 2.41
CA ALA A 84 7.57 -3.48 2.05
C ALA A 84 8.54 -2.40 1.54
N ASN A 85 8.02 -1.24 1.12
CA ASN A 85 8.78 -0.11 0.62
C ASN A 85 8.53 1.18 1.45
N ILE A 86 7.97 1.07 2.66
CA ILE A 86 7.48 2.23 3.42
C ILE A 86 8.58 3.20 3.84
N ASN A 87 9.81 2.71 3.96
CA ASN A 87 10.98 3.50 4.37
C ASN A 87 11.64 4.26 3.20
N TYR A 88 11.10 4.17 1.98
CA TYR A 88 11.56 4.98 0.85
C TYR A 88 10.83 6.33 0.79
N VAL A 89 11.53 7.36 0.31
CA VAL A 89 10.98 8.72 0.17
C VAL A 89 9.67 8.71 -0.62
N GLY A 90 8.63 9.33 -0.07
CA GLY A 90 7.28 9.43 -0.67
C GLY A 90 6.35 8.25 -0.39
N ALA A 91 6.83 7.14 0.18
CA ALA A 91 5.98 5.98 0.47
C ALA A 91 4.99 6.24 1.61
N VAL A 92 5.41 6.95 2.66
CA VAL A 92 4.56 7.32 3.80
C VAL A 92 3.38 8.19 3.36
N ASP A 93 3.61 9.21 2.54
CA ASP A 93 2.55 10.08 2.01
C ASP A 93 1.52 9.30 1.18
N LEU A 94 1.99 8.34 0.37
CA LEU A 94 1.11 7.44 -0.38
C LEU A 94 0.30 6.54 0.55
N ALA A 95 0.94 5.97 1.57
CA ALA A 95 0.24 5.14 2.56
C ALA A 95 -0.84 5.94 3.30
N TYR A 96 -0.56 7.19 3.71
CA TYR A 96 -1.56 8.10 4.26
C TYR A 96 -2.75 8.28 3.31
N LYS A 97 -2.48 8.56 2.03
CA LYS A 97 -3.55 8.74 1.04
C LYS A 97 -4.39 7.48 0.87
N LEU A 98 -3.77 6.30 0.88
CA LEU A 98 -4.48 5.01 0.80
C LEU A 98 -5.40 4.80 2.02
N VAL A 99 -4.93 5.12 3.23
CA VAL A 99 -5.73 5.06 4.46
C VAL A 99 -6.91 6.01 4.41
N GLU A 100 -6.70 7.24 3.94
CA GLU A 100 -7.78 8.24 3.74
C GLU A 100 -8.78 7.84 2.66
N MET A 101 -8.37 7.00 1.70
CA MET A 101 -9.26 6.43 0.68
C MET A 101 -9.98 5.16 1.15
N GLY A 102 -9.78 4.74 2.41
CA GLY A 102 -10.51 3.61 2.99
C GLY A 102 -9.97 2.25 2.57
N VAL A 103 -8.64 2.11 2.40
CA VAL A 103 -8.02 0.79 2.25
C VAL A 103 -8.32 -0.08 3.47
N ASP A 104 -8.64 -1.36 3.25
CA ASP A 104 -8.96 -2.32 4.31
C ASP A 104 -7.70 -2.66 5.10
N LEU A 105 -7.65 -2.15 6.32
CA LEU A 105 -6.55 -2.36 7.26
C LEU A 105 -6.48 -3.80 7.78
N ASN A 106 -7.62 -4.50 7.80
CA ASN A 106 -7.80 -5.81 8.41
C ASN A 106 -7.68 -6.96 7.40
N LEU A 107 -7.68 -6.66 6.10
CA LEU A 107 -7.49 -7.69 5.05
C LEU A 107 -6.22 -8.49 5.33
N LYS A 108 -6.34 -9.82 5.30
CA LYS A 108 -5.23 -10.74 5.54
C LYS A 108 -4.65 -11.31 4.26
N ASP A 109 -3.33 -11.25 4.13
CA ASP A 109 -2.62 -11.97 3.07
C ASP A 109 -2.80 -13.50 3.18
N LYS A 110 -2.57 -14.22 2.09
CA LYS A 110 -2.67 -15.70 2.08
C LYS A 110 -1.46 -16.37 2.69
N LYS A 111 -0.29 -15.75 2.61
CA LYS A 111 1.00 -16.37 2.94
C LYS A 111 1.12 -16.58 4.45
N PHE A 112 1.10 -15.49 5.20
CA PHE A 112 1.29 -15.46 6.65
C PHE A 112 0.01 -15.10 7.40
N SER A 113 -1.04 -14.66 6.71
CA SER A 113 -2.26 -14.14 7.33
C SER A 113 -1.99 -12.88 8.14
N ASN A 114 -0.99 -12.09 7.74
CA ASN A 114 -0.81 -10.76 8.29
C ASN A 114 -1.96 -9.90 7.79
N SER A 115 -2.58 -9.12 8.68
CA SER A 115 -3.41 -8.01 8.23
C SER A 115 -2.56 -6.94 7.55
N ALA A 116 -3.17 -6.11 6.72
CA ALA A 116 -2.48 -5.04 6.01
C ALA A 116 -1.78 -4.08 6.99
N ILE A 117 -2.45 -3.69 8.07
CA ILE A 117 -1.87 -2.83 9.11
C ILE A 117 -0.77 -3.54 9.92
N LEU A 118 -0.87 -4.84 10.17
CA LEU A 118 0.19 -5.59 10.85
C LEU A 118 1.47 -5.60 9.99
N SER A 119 1.34 -5.81 8.68
CA SER A 119 2.47 -5.73 7.74
C SER A 119 3.11 -4.33 7.74
N LEU A 120 2.28 -3.28 7.72
CA LEU A 120 2.76 -1.90 7.81
C LEU A 120 3.54 -1.64 9.10
N CYS A 121 2.97 -1.99 10.26
CA CYS A 121 3.60 -1.78 11.56
C CYS A 121 4.93 -2.55 11.69
N GLN A 122 5.00 -3.77 11.14
CA GLN A 122 6.22 -4.58 11.14
C GLN A 122 7.39 -3.87 10.46
N GLU A 123 7.14 -3.18 9.35
CA GLU A 123 8.15 -2.46 8.56
C GLU A 123 8.46 -1.08 9.12
N VAL A 124 7.43 -0.29 9.46
CA VAL A 124 7.60 1.06 10.02
C VAL A 124 8.37 1.03 11.35
N LEU A 125 8.04 0.10 12.24
CA LEU A 125 8.66 0.04 13.58
C LEU A 125 10.10 -0.53 13.57
N LYS A 126 10.68 -0.84 12.39
CA LYS A 126 12.11 -1.15 12.26
C LYS A 126 12.95 0.12 12.31
N GLU A 127 12.55 1.14 11.56
CA GLU A 127 13.24 2.44 11.47
C GLU A 127 12.68 3.47 12.46
N ARG A 128 11.38 3.40 12.76
CA ARG A 128 10.68 4.26 13.74
C ARG A 128 10.82 5.76 13.46
N THR A 129 10.75 6.13 12.18
CA THR A 129 10.75 7.54 11.77
C THR A 129 9.52 8.26 12.33
N ARG A 130 9.61 9.59 12.46
CA ARG A 130 8.49 10.42 12.92
C ARG A 130 7.25 10.22 12.03
N ASP A 131 7.41 10.38 10.72
CA ASP A 131 6.30 10.31 9.77
C ASP A 131 5.67 8.91 9.75
N GLY A 132 6.48 7.86 9.88
CA GLY A 132 5.99 6.48 10.00
C GLY A 132 5.19 6.26 11.29
N ASN A 133 5.65 6.80 12.42
CA ASN A 133 4.90 6.72 13.67
C ASN A 133 3.58 7.48 13.61
N GLU A 134 3.57 8.67 13.00
CA GLU A 134 2.34 9.43 12.75
C GLU A 134 1.38 8.64 11.84
N LEU A 135 1.89 7.94 10.82
CA LEU A 135 1.07 7.07 9.96
C LEU A 135 0.42 5.92 10.73
N ILE A 136 1.15 5.29 11.66
CA ILE A 136 0.57 4.25 12.52
C ILE A 136 -0.54 4.85 13.38
N LEU A 137 -0.30 5.99 14.05
CA LEU A 137 -1.32 6.66 14.87
C LEU A 137 -2.58 6.92 14.06
N HIS A 138 -2.43 7.45 12.85
CA HIS A 138 -3.54 7.69 11.94
C HIS A 138 -4.28 6.41 11.53
N CYS A 139 -3.58 5.29 11.34
CA CYS A 139 -4.22 4.00 11.10
C CYS A 139 -5.00 3.51 12.33
N LEU A 140 -4.48 3.71 13.55
CA LEU A 140 -5.17 3.31 14.79
C LEU A 140 -6.48 4.08 14.98
N GLU A 141 -6.51 5.36 14.60
CA GLU A 141 -7.72 6.19 14.59
C GLU A 141 -8.82 5.67 13.63
N LYS A 142 -8.49 4.76 12.71
CA LYS A 142 -9.48 4.08 11.86
C LYS A 142 -10.11 2.85 12.50
N HIS A 143 -9.83 2.59 13.78
CA HIS A 143 -10.37 1.47 14.56
C HIS A 143 -10.18 0.08 13.89
N PRO A 144 -8.95 -0.30 13.49
CA PRO A 144 -8.67 -1.64 12.99
C PRO A 144 -8.81 -2.69 14.10
N ASP A 145 -8.87 -3.97 13.73
CA ASP A 145 -8.90 -5.05 14.72
C ASP A 145 -7.52 -5.19 15.38
N PHE A 146 -7.43 -4.86 16.67
CA PHE A 146 -6.19 -4.94 17.43
C PHE A 146 -5.81 -6.38 17.82
N ASN A 147 -6.80 -7.25 17.99
CA ASN A 147 -6.63 -8.54 18.65
C ASN A 147 -6.47 -9.69 17.66
N ASP A 148 -6.99 -9.54 16.45
CA ASP A 148 -6.84 -10.55 15.41
C ASP A 148 -5.36 -10.80 15.09
N SER A 149 -5.02 -12.08 14.93
CA SER A 149 -3.63 -12.53 14.84
C SER A 149 -3.36 -13.31 13.55
N ASN A 150 -2.11 -13.23 13.10
CA ASN A 150 -1.63 -14.01 11.96
C ASN A 150 -1.44 -15.50 12.31
N LYS A 151 -0.99 -16.31 11.34
CA LYS A 151 -0.76 -17.76 11.53
C LYS A 151 0.26 -18.12 12.63
N PHE A 152 1.01 -17.14 13.14
CA PHE A 152 2.02 -17.31 14.18
C PHE A 152 1.61 -16.68 15.52
N GLY A 153 0.38 -16.16 15.65
CA GLY A 153 -0.11 -15.53 16.87
C GLY A 153 0.44 -14.11 17.11
N TYR A 154 0.90 -13.42 16.07
CA TYR A 154 1.21 -11.99 16.16
C TYR A 154 -0.02 -11.17 15.78
N SER A 155 -0.47 -10.32 16.71
CA SER A 155 -1.54 -9.35 16.51
C SER A 155 -1.00 -7.92 16.42
N LEU A 156 -1.85 -6.99 15.97
CA LEU A 156 -1.55 -5.56 15.98
C LEU A 156 -1.28 -5.06 17.41
N LYS A 157 -2.10 -5.48 18.39
CA LYS A 157 -1.92 -5.15 19.80
C LYS A 157 -0.54 -5.53 20.30
N ARG A 158 -0.13 -6.78 20.04
CA ARG A 158 1.16 -7.30 20.48
C ARG A 158 2.33 -6.49 19.95
N ILE A 159 2.33 -6.14 18.66
CA ILE A 159 3.45 -5.38 18.07
C ILE A 159 3.51 -3.93 18.61
N ILE A 160 2.36 -3.30 18.87
CA ILE A 160 2.31 -1.96 19.48
C ILE A 160 2.80 -2.01 20.94
N GLU A 161 2.42 -3.03 21.71
CA GLU A 161 2.90 -3.21 23.09
C GLU A 161 4.42 -3.45 23.15
N GLU A 162 4.95 -4.30 22.27
CA GLU A 162 6.37 -4.68 22.26
C GLU A 162 7.29 -3.59 21.64
N ARG A 163 6.81 -2.84 20.65
CA ARG A 163 7.66 -1.98 19.80
C ARG A 163 7.13 -0.57 19.55
N GLY A 164 5.87 -0.29 19.86
CA GLY A 164 5.22 1.00 19.62
C GLY A 164 5.61 2.09 20.62
N THR A 165 5.25 3.33 20.32
CA THR A 165 5.43 4.48 21.22
C THR A 165 4.34 4.51 22.30
N GLU A 166 4.55 5.30 23.36
CA GLU A 166 3.53 5.50 24.39
C GLU A 166 2.24 6.13 23.83
N ASP A 167 2.35 6.98 22.81
CA ASP A 167 1.18 7.58 22.16
C ASP A 167 0.38 6.53 21.39
N MET A 168 1.04 5.57 20.72
CA MET A 168 0.34 4.47 20.04
C MET A 168 -0.42 3.60 21.03
N LYS A 169 0.18 3.31 22.20
CA LYS A 169 -0.47 2.54 23.27
C LYS A 169 -1.69 3.26 23.81
N LYS A 170 -1.56 4.56 24.11
CA LYS A 170 -2.68 5.40 24.59
C LYS A 170 -3.81 5.49 23.57
N VAL A 171 -3.49 5.70 22.29
CA VAL A 171 -4.52 5.72 21.24
C VAL A 171 -5.22 4.38 21.19
N MET A 172 -4.47 3.27 21.09
CA MET A 172 -5.05 1.92 21.06
C MET A 172 -5.98 1.65 22.26
N GLU A 173 -5.59 2.03 23.48
CA GLU A 173 -6.46 1.92 24.67
C GLU A 173 -7.72 2.79 24.59
N ALA A 174 -7.60 4.00 24.03
CA ALA A 174 -8.72 4.94 23.91
C ALA A 174 -9.73 4.55 22.83
N VAL A 175 -9.31 3.76 21.83
CA VAL A 175 -10.15 3.37 20.68
C VAL A 175 -10.59 1.90 20.69
N SER A 176 -10.21 1.13 21.73
CA SER A 176 -10.58 -0.28 21.95
C SER A 176 -11.98 -0.46 22.55
#